data_AF-A0ABD6XV93-F1
#
_entry.id   AF-A0ABD6XV93-F1
#
_cell.length_a   1.000
_cell.length_b   1.000
_cell.length_c   1.000
_cell.angle_alpha   90.00
_cell.angle_beta   90.00
_cell.angle_gamma   90.00
#
_symmetry.space_group_name_H-M   'P 1'
#
loop_
_entity.id
_entity.type
_entity.pdbx_description
1 polymer ?
#
loop_
_entity_poly.entity_id
_entity_poly.type
_entity_poly.pdbx_seq_one_letter_code
_entity_poly.pdbx_strand_id
1 'polypeptide(L)'
;MNQATRKPTTVGDVLLYEYLEPTGLKILDLAEMLKVHRNTVSALVNNNRKLTPDMAFRLAAAFETSVEFWLNLQNSVDIWEVMHDARAQAEISRVTPLKDFLAQKENQLV
;
A
#
# COMPACT_ATOMS: atom_id res chain seq x y z
N MET A 1 -0.41 -16.97 9.46
CA MET A 1 -1.53 -16.07 9.84
C MET A 1 -2.56 -16.17 8.73
N ASN A 2 -3.77 -16.64 9.04
CA ASN A 2 -4.87 -16.69 8.06
C ASN A 2 -5.24 -15.25 7.70
N GLN A 3 -4.87 -14.80 6.50
CA GLN A 3 -5.27 -13.48 6.03
C GLN A 3 -6.76 -13.52 5.66
N ALA A 4 -7.51 -12.55 6.18
CA ALA A 4 -8.93 -12.42 5.92
C ALA A 4 -9.22 -12.36 4.42
N THR A 5 -10.29 -13.01 3.97
CA THR A 5 -10.78 -12.99 2.58
C THR A 5 -11.23 -11.59 2.12
N ARG A 6 -11.37 -10.62 3.02
CA ARG A 6 -11.85 -9.27 2.75
C ARG A 6 -10.69 -8.31 2.45
N LYS A 7 -10.91 -7.40 1.49
CA LYS A 7 -9.97 -6.31 1.18
C LYS A 7 -9.62 -5.52 2.46
N PRO A 8 -8.32 -5.27 2.75
CA PRO A 8 -7.88 -4.49 3.89
C PRO A 8 -8.38 -3.03 3.82
N THR A 9 -8.47 -2.39 4.98
CA THR A 9 -8.68 -0.95 5.09
C THR A 9 -7.56 -0.21 4.37
N THR A 10 -7.91 0.76 3.54
CA THR A 10 -6.92 1.54 2.78
C THR A 10 -6.45 2.77 3.55
N VAL A 11 -5.37 3.38 3.07
CA VAL A 11 -4.94 4.71 3.53
C VAL A 11 -6.03 5.74 3.31
N GLY A 12 -6.72 5.69 2.15
CA GLY A 12 -7.82 6.59 1.84
C GLY A 12 -8.99 6.46 2.81
N ASP A 13 -9.35 5.23 3.19
CA ASP A 13 -10.40 4.96 4.18
C ASP A 13 -10.05 5.58 5.54
N VAL A 14 -8.82 5.38 6.02
CA VAL A 14 -8.36 5.96 7.29
C VAL A 14 -8.38 7.50 7.22
N LEU A 15 -7.88 8.10 6.14
CA LEU A 15 -7.91 9.55 5.98
C LEU A 15 -9.33 10.10 5.99
N LEU A 16 -10.26 9.44 5.28
CA LEU A 16 -11.62 9.90 5.17
C LEU A 16 -12.38 9.76 6.50
N TYR A 17 -12.41 8.54 7.04
CA TYR A 17 -13.31 8.19 8.14
C TYR A 17 -12.75 8.54 9.53
N GLU A 18 -11.43 8.52 9.71
CA GLU A 18 -10.83 8.81 11.02
C GLU A 18 -10.43 10.29 11.18
N TYR A 19 -10.24 11.01 10.07
CA TYR A 19 -9.75 12.39 10.10
C TYR A 19 -10.68 13.39 9.41
N LEU A 20 -10.96 13.26 8.11
CA LEU A 20 -11.69 14.29 7.36
C LEU A 20 -13.16 14.42 7.81
N GLU A 21 -13.90 13.32 7.87
CA GLU A 21 -15.32 13.35 8.27
C GLU A 21 -15.52 13.81 9.73
N PRO A 22 -14.78 13.28 10.74
CA PRO A 22 -15.00 13.67 12.13
C PRO A 22 -14.65 15.13 12.43
N THR A 23 -13.69 15.70 11.69
CA THR A 23 -13.24 17.09 11.89
C THR A 23 -13.94 18.09 10.97
N GLY A 24 -14.68 17.62 9.96
CA GLY A 24 -15.26 18.45 8.91
C GLY A 24 -14.22 19.06 7.95
N LEU A 25 -12.97 18.59 7.99
CA LEU A 25 -11.92 19.05 7.08
C LEU A 25 -12.19 18.57 5.65
N LYS A 26 -11.87 19.43 4.69
CA LYS A 26 -11.93 19.12 3.26
C LYS A 26 -10.57 18.63 2.78
N ILE A 27 -10.57 18.00 1.60
CA ILE A 27 -9.34 17.60 0.89
C ILE A 27 -8.37 18.77 0.68
N LEU A 28 -8.89 20.00 0.50
CA LEU A 28 -8.04 21.19 0.37
C LEU A 28 -7.28 21.47 1.67
N ASP A 29 -7.96 21.43 2.81
CA ASP A 29 -7.37 21.71 4.12
C ASP A 29 -6.24 20.72 4.42
N LEU A 30 -6.48 19.42 4.16
CA LEU A 30 -5.45 18.39 4.32
C LEU A 30 -4.27 18.60 3.36
N ALA A 31 -4.51 19.03 2.12
CA ALA A 31 -3.44 19.34 1.19
C ALA A 31 -2.56 20.51 1.67
N GLU A 32 -3.18 21.54 2.28
CA GLU A 32 -2.48 22.67 2.88
C GLU A 32 -1.68 22.29 4.13
N MET A 33 -2.22 21.39 4.97
CA MET A 33 -1.50 20.82 6.11
C MET A 33 -0.26 20.04 5.66
N LEU A 34 -0.41 19.19 4.65
CA LEU A 34 0.67 18.33 4.15
C LEU A 34 1.65 19.03 3.21
N LYS A 35 1.37 20.29 2.83
CA LYS A 35 2.16 21.08 1.87
C LYS A 35 2.33 20.37 0.52
N VAL A 36 1.23 19.85 -0.02
CA VAL A 36 1.18 19.17 -1.32
C VAL A 36 0.02 19.68 -2.16
N HIS A 37 0.04 19.37 -3.46
CA HIS A 37 -1.07 19.74 -4.35
C HIS A 37 -2.36 19.00 -3.97
N ARG A 38 -3.51 19.68 -4.02
CA ARG A 38 -4.85 19.11 -3.72
C ARG A 38 -5.13 17.79 -4.43
N ASN A 39 -4.74 17.68 -5.70
CA ASN A 39 -4.94 16.46 -6.49
C ASN A 39 -4.17 15.25 -5.92
N THR A 40 -3.04 15.47 -5.24
CA THR A 40 -2.29 14.40 -4.58
C THR A 40 -3.10 13.80 -3.43
N VAL A 41 -3.67 14.65 -2.58
CA VAL A 41 -4.53 14.21 -1.47
C VAL A 41 -5.81 13.59 -2.01
N SER A 42 -6.44 14.21 -3.02
CA SER A 42 -7.64 13.68 -3.65
C SER A 42 -7.43 12.27 -4.23
N ALA A 43 -6.31 12.06 -4.93
CA ALA A 43 -6.01 10.75 -5.50
C ALA A 43 -5.73 9.71 -4.41
N LEU A 44 -5.07 10.11 -3.31
CA LEU A 44 -4.79 9.22 -2.18
C LEU A 44 -6.08 8.82 -1.43
N VAL A 45 -6.94 9.80 -1.09
CA VAL A 45 -8.21 9.58 -0.39
C VAL A 45 -9.15 8.68 -1.21
N ASN A 46 -9.20 8.89 -2.54
CA ASN A 46 -10.05 8.09 -3.43
C ASN A 46 -9.39 6.77 -3.88
N ASN A 47 -8.28 6.34 -3.27
CA ASN A 47 -7.54 5.12 -3.64
C ASN A 47 -7.09 5.05 -5.12
N ASN A 48 -6.99 6.20 -5.79
CA ASN A 48 -6.52 6.32 -7.18
C ASN A 48 -4.99 6.45 -7.26
N ARG A 49 -4.31 6.52 -6.11
CA ARG A 49 -2.85 6.53 -6.00
C ARG A 49 -2.41 5.78 -4.75
N LYS A 50 -1.33 5.01 -4.87
CA LYS A 50 -0.65 4.40 -3.73
C LYS A 50 0.06 5.45 -2.88
N LEU A 51 0.06 5.24 -1.57
CA LEU A 51 0.86 6.03 -0.64
C LEU A 51 2.35 5.86 -0.97
N THR A 52 3.07 6.97 -1.04
CA THR A 52 4.54 6.97 -1.15
C THR A 52 5.18 7.15 0.22
N PRO A 53 6.46 6.75 0.42
CA PRO A 53 7.17 7.01 1.67
C PRO A 53 7.18 8.49 2.08
N ASP A 54 7.44 9.42 1.14
CA ASP A 54 7.37 10.86 1.43
C ASP A 54 6.00 11.28 1.98
N MET A 55 4.90 10.80 1.38
CA MET A 55 3.57 11.06 1.91
C MET A 55 3.34 10.42 3.28
N ALA A 56 3.89 9.22 3.55
CA ALA A 56 3.80 8.59 4.85
C ALA A 56 4.48 9.44 5.94
N PHE A 57 5.65 10.02 5.67
CA PHE A 57 6.32 10.97 6.58
C PHE A 57 5.49 12.23 6.82
N ARG A 58 4.87 12.79 5.77
CA ARG A 58 4.00 13.97 5.91
C ARG A 58 2.76 13.67 6.77
N LEU A 59 2.12 12.52 6.55
CA LEU A 59 0.95 12.09 7.31
C LEU A 59 1.30 11.80 8.78
N ALA A 60 2.43 11.12 9.01
CA ALA A 60 2.96 10.88 10.36
C ALA A 60 3.17 12.20 11.12
N ALA A 61 3.81 13.17 10.48
CA ALA A 61 4.04 14.50 11.07
C ALA A 61 2.74 15.29 11.29
N ALA A 62 1.78 15.22 10.36
CA ALA A 62 0.54 15.98 10.46
C ALA A 62 -0.45 15.43 11.51
N PHE A 63 -0.42 14.12 11.76
CA PHE A 63 -1.37 13.44 12.63
C PHE A 63 -0.74 12.85 13.90
N GLU A 64 0.53 13.15 14.18
CA GLU A 64 1.26 12.64 15.34
C GLU A 64 1.21 11.10 15.44
N THR A 65 1.39 10.45 14.29
CA THR A 65 1.40 8.99 14.13
C THR A 65 2.77 8.50 13.65
N SER A 66 2.95 7.18 13.50
CA SER A 66 4.19 6.62 12.96
C SER A 66 4.16 6.51 11.44
N VAL A 67 5.34 6.57 10.80
CA VAL A 67 5.47 6.34 9.35
C VAL A 67 5.10 4.92 8.99
N GLU A 68 5.48 3.96 9.84
CA GLU A 68 5.21 2.54 9.70
C GLU A 68 3.72 2.25 9.71
N PHE A 69 2.93 2.98 10.50
CA PHE A 69 1.46 2.82 10.49
C PHE A 69 0.89 3.02 9.08
N TRP A 70 1.25 4.13 8.43
CA TRP A 70 0.76 4.46 7.09
C TRP A 70 1.30 3.51 6.03
N LEU A 71 2.58 3.14 6.10
CA LEU A 71 3.19 2.18 5.16
C LEU A 71 2.57 0.79 5.30
N ASN A 72 2.23 0.36 6.52
CA ASN A 72 1.62 -0.94 6.75
C ASN A 72 0.19 -1.04 6.19
N LEU A 73 -0.58 0.05 6.22
CA LEU A 73 -1.89 0.11 5.55
C LEU A 73 -1.72 -0.11 4.03
N GLN A 74 -0.81 0.62 3.40
CA GLN A 74 -0.54 0.46 1.96
C GLN A 74 -0.02 -0.94 1.63
N ASN A 75 0.93 -1.46 2.40
CA ASN A 75 1.51 -2.79 2.21
C ASN A 75 0.45 -3.89 2.32
N SER A 76 -0.48 -3.77 3.27
CA SER A 76 -1.57 -4.73 3.44
C SER A 76 -2.46 -4.77 2.18
N VAL A 77 -2.81 -3.62 1.63
CA VAL A 77 -3.56 -3.51 0.37
C VAL A 77 -2.77 -4.10 -0.80
N ASP A 78 -1.49 -3.75 -0.93
CA ASP A 78 -0.62 -4.21 -2.02
C ASP A 78 -0.48 -5.73 -2.03
N ILE A 79 -0.26 -6.34 -0.87
CA ILE A 79 -0.21 -7.80 -0.70
C ILE A 79 -1.55 -8.42 -1.09
N TRP A 80 -2.66 -7.87 -0.58
CA TRP A 80 -3.98 -8.40 -0.88
C TRP A 80 -4.30 -8.34 -2.38
N GLU A 81 -3.99 -7.23 -3.05
CA GLU A 81 -4.20 -7.06 -4.49
C GLU A 81 -3.44 -8.12 -5.29
N VAL A 82 -2.15 -8.35 -4.97
CA VAL A 82 -1.34 -9.37 -5.64
C VAL A 82 -1.87 -10.77 -5.35
N MET A 83 -2.23 -11.08 -4.10
CA MET A 83 -2.78 -12.39 -3.72
C MET A 83 -4.10 -12.72 -4.43
N HIS A 84 -4.91 -11.71 -4.75
CA HIS A 84 -6.22 -11.88 -5.38
C HIS A 84 -6.22 -11.61 -6.89
N ASP A 85 -5.07 -11.26 -7.48
CA ASP A 85 -4.89 -11.18 -8.93
C ASP A 85 -4.53 -12.57 -9.49
N ALA A 86 -5.51 -13.23 -10.11
CA ALA A 86 -5.36 -14.57 -10.68
C ALA A 86 -4.22 -14.66 -11.72
N ARG A 87 -3.99 -13.60 -12.50
CA ARG A 87 -2.91 -13.56 -13.50
C ARG A 87 -1.57 -13.47 -12.81
N ALA A 88 -1.43 -12.58 -11.84
CA ALA A 88 -0.19 -12.46 -11.06
C ALA A 88 0.14 -13.79 -10.36
N GLN A 89 -0.86 -14.44 -9.74
CA GLN A 89 -0.67 -15.73 -9.07
C GLN A 89 -0.25 -16.84 -10.04
N ALA A 90 -0.83 -16.88 -11.25
CA ALA A 90 -0.43 -17.84 -12.28
C ALA A 90 1.04 -17.67 -12.69
N GLU A 91 1.50 -16.44 -12.91
CA GLU A 91 2.89 -16.16 -13.24
C GLU A 91 3.84 -16.46 -12.07
N ILE A 92 3.47 -16.08 -10.83
CA ILE A 92 4.25 -16.38 -9.62
C ILE A 92 4.41 -17.89 -9.42
N SER A 93 3.37 -18.69 -9.68
CA SER A 93 3.43 -20.16 -9.55
C SER A 93 4.46 -20.83 -10.47
N ARG A 94 4.89 -20.14 -11.53
CA ARG A 94 5.91 -20.63 -12.49
C ARG A 94 7.33 -20.25 -12.08
N VAL A 95 7.50 -19.41 -11.07
CA VAL A 95 8.82 -19.01 -10.59
C VAL A 95 9.54 -20.23 -10.01
N THR A 96 10.73 -20.51 -10.55
CA THR A 96 11.57 -21.60 -10.05
C THR A 96 12.30 -21.15 -8.79
N PRO A 97 12.21 -21.89 -7.66
CA PRO A 97 12.98 -21.58 -6.47
C PRO A 97 14.47 -21.60 -6.75
N LEU A 98 15.22 -20.68 -6.12
CA LEU A 98 16.68 -20.55 -6.32
C LEU A 98 17.42 -21.89 -6.16
N LYS A 99 17.05 -22.65 -5.12
CA LYS A 99 17.63 -23.99 -4.86
C LYS A 99 17.50 -24.94 -6.06
N ASP A 100 16.33 -24.96 -6.70
CA ASP A 100 16.01 -25.89 -7.78
C ASP A 100 16.70 -25.44 -9.06
N PHE A 101 16.75 -24.12 -9.28
CA PHE A 101 17.48 -23.52 -10.40
C PHE A 101 18.99 -23.82 -10.37
N LEU A 102 19.62 -23.71 -9.19
CA LEU A 102 21.05 -24.00 -9.03
C LEU A 102 21.36 -25.49 -9.29
N ALA A 103 20.54 -26.40 -8.76
CA ALA A 103 20.72 -27.84 -8.98
C ALA A 103 20.63 -28.24 -10.46
N GLN A 104 19.71 -27.61 -11.21
CA GLN A 104 19.58 -27.84 -12.65
C GLN A 104 20.81 -27.35 -13.43
N LYS A 105 21.41 -26.23 -12.99
CA LYS A 105 22.58 -25.64 -13.64
C LYS A 105 23.85 -26.45 -13.42
N GLU A 106 24.05 -27.01 -12.23
CA GLU A 106 25.20 -27.88 -11.92
C GLU A 106 25.16 -29.18 -12.72
N ASN A 107 24.00 -29.79 -12.89
CA ASN A 107 23.81 -30.99 -13.70
C ASN A 107 24.01 -30.79 -15.21
N GLN A 108 24.07 -29.55 -15.70
CA GLN A 108 24.36 -29.22 -17.11
C GLN A 108 25.85 -28.98 -17.39
N LEU A 109 26.70 -28.95 -16.35
CA LEU A 109 28.14 -28.68 -16.45
C LEU A 109 29.01 -29.96 -16.34
N VAL A 110 28.37 -31.13 -16.26
CA VAL A 110 28.99 -32.46 -16.24
C VAL A 110 28.59 -33.22 -17.50
#